data_AF-A0A840W897-F1
#
_entry.id   AF-A0A840W897-F1
#
_cell.length_a   1.000
_cell.length_b   1.000
_cell.length_c   1.000
_cell.angle_alpha   90.00
_cell.angle_beta   90.00
_cell.angle_gamma   90.00
#
_symmetry.space_group_name_H-M   'P 1'
#
loop_
_entity.id
_entity.type
_entity.pdbx_description
1 polymer ?
#
loop_
_entity_poly.entity_id
_entity_poly.type
_entity_poly.pdbx_seq_one_letter_code
_entity_poly.pdbx_strand_id
1 'polypeptide(L)'
;MTAHAPRLLEALEIYFEYAEVTSHLLRALYDLGPRGMIVANFRSREFETTFTLDHTDELVLPVYGYGDLTHDLGHLREHFGTWDDLVSAVDSTAYDCLAERIEHRAATPYAVIRMRERLEELGFSMTTAPSYRRRYLFPGHYQGPSVREVRETYIDRAHPQVRVMLKHPLPEKGQRPGPSLIKITDHDRHVKGWPKTVPHQFTANAQACLIRDRVNAHLARTRA
;
A
#
# COMPACT_ATOMS: atom_id res chain seq x y z
N MET A 1 6.64 18.31 0.75
CA MET A 1 7.00 17.69 2.04
C MET A 1 6.17 18.36 3.11
N THR A 2 5.21 17.65 3.69
CA THR A 2 4.52 18.11 4.90
C THR A 2 5.52 18.05 6.04
N ALA A 3 5.70 19.15 6.78
CA ALA A 3 6.45 19.12 8.03
C ALA A 3 5.67 18.22 9.01
N HIS A 4 6.02 16.94 9.07
CA HIS A 4 5.55 16.07 10.15
C HIS A 4 5.93 16.70 11.47
N ALA A 5 5.09 16.58 12.49
CA ALA A 5 5.41 17.13 13.80
C ALA A 5 6.76 16.56 14.25
N PRO A 6 7.84 17.37 14.36
CA PRO A 6 9.19 16.83 14.62
C PRO A 6 9.25 15.94 15.87
N ARG A 7 8.36 16.22 16.83
CA ARG A 7 8.17 15.45 18.05
C ARG A 7 7.65 14.02 17.84
N LEU A 8 6.86 13.76 16.80
CA LEU A 8 6.36 12.40 16.52
C LEU A 8 7.46 11.54 15.91
N LEU A 9 8.26 12.11 14.99
CA LEU A 9 9.41 11.42 14.42
C LEU A 9 10.45 11.09 15.50
N GLU A 10 10.83 12.06 16.33
CA GLU A 10 11.75 11.86 17.46
C GLU A 10 11.23 10.79 18.44
N ALA A 11 9.93 10.82 18.76
CA ALA A 11 9.33 9.80 19.62
C ALA A 11 9.36 8.39 18.99
N LEU A 12 9.20 8.27 17.67
CA LEU A 12 9.25 7.00 16.96
C LEU A 12 10.68 6.46 16.85
N GLU A 13 11.66 7.33 16.60
CA GLU A 13 13.08 6.99 16.63
C GLU A 13 13.48 6.42 18.00
N ILE A 14 13.06 7.07 19.10
CA ILE A 14 13.29 6.55 20.45
C ILE A 14 12.54 5.23 20.69
N TYR A 15 11.29 5.12 20.21
CA TYR A 15 10.46 3.93 20.45
C TYR A 15 10.97 2.69 19.72
N PHE A 16 11.57 2.87 18.54
CA PHE A 16 12.17 1.84 17.70
C PHE A 16 13.70 1.95 17.65
N GLU A 17 14.36 2.48 18.69
CA GLU A 17 15.80 2.82 18.68
C GLU A 17 16.73 1.65 18.27
N TYR A 18 16.30 0.42 18.52
CA TYR A 18 17.07 -0.81 18.23
C TYR A 18 16.48 -1.66 17.10
N ALA A 19 15.42 -1.19 16.43
CA ALA A 19 14.86 -1.89 15.29
C ALA A 19 15.53 -1.39 14.01
N GLU A 20 15.67 -2.27 13.02
CA GLU A 20 16.15 -1.89 11.69
C GLU A 20 15.57 -2.86 10.66
N VAL A 21 15.31 -2.37 9.45
CA VAL A 21 15.04 -3.24 8.31
C VAL A 21 16.36 -3.83 7.83
N THR A 22 16.64 -5.05 8.25
CA THR A 22 17.88 -5.74 7.92
C THR A 22 17.86 -6.42 6.54
N SER A 23 19.06 -6.72 6.04
CA SER A 23 19.28 -7.62 4.89
C SER A 23 18.56 -8.97 5.07
N HIS A 24 18.52 -9.49 6.30
CA HIS A 24 17.81 -10.74 6.60
C HIS A 24 16.30 -10.59 6.40
N LEU A 25 15.69 -9.50 6.87
CA LEU A 25 14.28 -9.21 6.66
C LEU A 25 13.93 -9.04 5.19
N LEU A 26 14.76 -8.36 4.40
CA LEU A 26 14.53 -8.22 2.95
C LEU A 26 14.64 -9.56 2.20
N ARG A 27 15.56 -10.44 2.60
CA ARG A 27 15.65 -11.81 2.05
C ARG A 27 14.43 -12.64 2.45
N ALA A 28 14.03 -12.58 3.71
CA ALA A 28 12.82 -13.24 4.19
C ALA A 28 11.58 -12.75 3.43
N LEU A 29 11.47 -11.45 3.16
CA LEU A 29 10.42 -10.87 2.32
C LEU A 29 10.45 -11.44 0.89
N TYR A 30 11.64 -11.54 0.29
CA TYR A 30 11.81 -12.12 -1.05
C TYR A 30 11.36 -13.59 -1.08
N ASP A 31 11.74 -14.37 -0.08
CA ASP A 31 11.41 -15.80 0.04
C ASP A 31 9.92 -16.03 0.31
N LEU A 32 9.26 -15.15 1.07
CA LEU A 32 7.80 -15.16 1.26
C LEU A 32 7.04 -14.88 -0.04
N GLY A 33 7.68 -14.19 -0.99
CA GLY A 33 7.13 -13.94 -2.31
C GLY A 33 6.04 -12.89 -2.34
N PRO A 34 5.17 -12.89 -3.39
CA PRO A 34 4.27 -11.78 -3.74
C PRO A 34 3.29 -11.30 -2.67
N ARG A 35 3.03 -12.12 -1.64
CA ARG A 35 2.12 -11.82 -0.52
C ARG A 35 2.84 -11.28 0.71
N GLY A 36 4.17 -11.35 0.72
CA GLY A 36 5.01 -10.95 1.84
C GLY A 36 5.01 -9.45 2.01
N MET A 37 5.05 -9.02 3.27
CA MET A 37 5.19 -7.63 3.67
C MET A 37 6.03 -7.51 4.93
N ILE A 38 6.80 -6.43 5.03
CA ILE A 38 7.41 -5.96 6.27
C ILE A 38 6.43 -4.98 6.93
N VAL A 39 6.22 -5.18 8.23
CA VAL A 39 5.40 -4.36 9.08
C VAL A 39 6.22 -3.81 10.24
N ALA A 40 5.89 -2.61 10.69
CA ALA A 40 6.29 -2.12 11.99
C ALA A 40 5.26 -2.62 13.03
N ASN A 41 5.71 -3.41 13.99
CA ASN A 41 4.88 -3.94 15.07
C ASN A 41 5.12 -3.14 16.34
N PHE A 42 4.17 -2.29 16.72
CA PHE A 42 4.30 -1.40 17.86
C PHE A 42 4.26 -2.14 19.21
N ARG A 43 3.84 -3.41 19.22
CA ARG A 43 3.80 -4.23 20.44
C ARG A 43 5.18 -4.79 20.78
N SER A 44 5.86 -5.37 19.80
CA SER A 44 7.22 -5.90 19.94
C SER A 44 8.28 -4.81 19.80
N ARG A 45 7.95 -3.68 19.17
CA ARG A 45 8.86 -2.59 18.80
C ARG A 45 9.90 -3.04 17.78
N GLU A 46 9.50 -3.93 16.88
CA GLU A 46 10.37 -4.50 15.85
C GLU A 46 9.75 -4.35 14.45
N PHE A 47 10.60 -4.49 13.42
CA PHE A 47 10.17 -4.73 12.06
C PHE A 47 10.10 -6.23 11.80
N GLU A 48 8.98 -6.70 11.28
CA GLU A 48 8.72 -8.13 11.10
C GLU A 48 8.16 -8.40 9.70
N THR A 49 8.44 -9.57 9.14
CA THR A 49 7.78 -10.03 7.92
C THR A 49 6.50 -10.79 8.22
N THR A 50 5.45 -10.56 7.42
CA THR A 50 4.16 -11.26 7.52
C THR A 50 3.57 -11.59 6.14
N PHE A 51 2.72 -12.62 6.10
CA PHE A 51 1.91 -13.02 4.94
C PHE A 51 0.43 -12.61 5.05
N THR A 52 0.04 -12.07 6.21
CA THR A 52 -1.33 -11.64 6.52
C THR A 52 -1.30 -10.33 7.26
N LEU A 53 -2.16 -9.41 6.83
CA LEU A 53 -2.39 -8.15 7.53
C LEU A 53 -3.78 -8.16 8.14
N ASP A 54 -3.84 -7.99 9.46
CA ASP A 54 -5.08 -7.52 10.08
C ASP A 54 -5.20 -6.02 9.81
N HIS A 55 -6.07 -5.67 8.87
CA HIS A 55 -6.28 -4.28 8.46
C HIS A 55 -6.96 -3.43 9.55
N THR A 56 -7.52 -4.05 10.59
CA THR A 56 -8.11 -3.37 11.74
C THR A 56 -7.11 -3.14 12.87
N ASP A 57 -5.99 -3.85 12.87
CA ASP A 57 -4.98 -3.75 13.92
C ASP A 57 -4.18 -2.44 13.82
N GLU A 58 -4.51 -1.50 14.70
CA GLU A 58 -3.88 -0.17 14.77
C GLU A 58 -2.41 -0.20 15.21
N LEU A 59 -1.94 -1.32 15.79
CA LEU A 59 -0.57 -1.49 16.30
C LEU A 59 0.35 -2.24 15.32
N VAL A 60 -0.12 -2.55 14.12
CA VAL A 60 0.70 -3.15 13.06
C VAL A 60 0.57 -2.30 11.81
N LEU A 61 1.69 -1.74 11.35
CA LEU A 61 1.70 -0.81 10.22
C LEU A 61 2.53 -1.37 9.05
N PRO A 62 1.91 -1.60 7.88
CA PRO A 62 2.62 -1.86 6.63
C PRO A 62 3.65 -0.79 6.29
N VAL A 63 4.92 -1.18 6.16
CA VAL A 63 6.01 -0.26 5.78
C VAL A 63 6.61 -0.56 4.43
N TYR A 64 6.75 -1.85 4.06
CA TYR A 64 7.35 -2.26 2.79
C TYR A 64 6.78 -3.60 2.33
N GLY A 65 6.47 -3.78 1.05
CA GLY A 65 5.90 -5.02 0.51
C GLY A 65 6.77 -5.66 -0.58
N TYR A 66 6.47 -6.91 -0.94
CA TYR A 66 7.20 -7.60 -2.02
C TYR A 66 7.11 -6.86 -3.37
N GLY A 67 5.98 -6.21 -3.65
CA GLY A 67 5.80 -5.35 -4.81
C GLY A 67 6.72 -4.13 -4.79
N ASP A 68 7.02 -3.58 -3.61
CA ASP A 68 7.99 -2.50 -3.44
C ASP A 68 9.42 -3.04 -3.67
N LEU A 69 9.75 -4.19 -3.06
CA LEU A 69 11.03 -4.87 -3.24
C LEU A 69 11.33 -5.17 -4.72
N THR A 70 10.38 -5.75 -5.44
CA THR A 70 10.58 -6.11 -6.85
C THR A 70 10.69 -4.88 -7.76
N HIS A 71 9.99 -3.80 -7.42
CA HIS A 71 10.14 -2.52 -8.11
C HIS A 71 11.54 -1.95 -7.90
N ASP A 72 12.01 -1.90 -6.65
CA ASP A 72 13.30 -1.29 -6.30
C ASP A 72 14.48 -2.14 -6.76
N LEU A 73 14.36 -3.47 -6.74
CA LEU A 73 15.32 -4.39 -7.37
C LEU A 73 15.47 -4.14 -8.88
N GLY A 74 14.38 -3.73 -9.55
CA GLY A 74 14.43 -3.30 -10.95
C GLY A 74 15.34 -2.08 -11.12
N HIS A 75 15.12 -1.06 -10.28
CA HIS A 75 15.92 0.18 -10.28
C HIS A 75 17.39 -0.05 -9.93
N LEU A 76 17.70 -0.91 -8.95
CA LEU A 76 19.08 -1.24 -8.62
C LEU A 76 19.85 -1.84 -9.79
N ARG A 77 19.20 -2.74 -10.55
CA ARG A 77 19.78 -3.36 -11.74
C ARG A 77 20.05 -2.34 -12.85
N GLU A 78 19.19 -1.33 -12.97
CA GLU A 78 19.31 -0.27 -13.97
C GLU A 78 20.34 0.81 -13.58
N HIS A 79 20.51 1.07 -12.28
CA HIS A 79 21.34 2.16 -11.75
C HIS A 79 22.63 1.70 -11.03
N PHE A 80 23.01 0.43 -11.16
CA PHE A 80 24.24 -0.16 -10.58
C PHE A 80 24.36 -0.02 -9.05
N GLY A 81 23.25 -0.04 -8.31
CA GLY A 81 23.27 -0.05 -6.85
C GLY A 81 23.62 -1.42 -6.27
N THR A 82 24.09 -1.46 -5.02
CA THR A 82 24.36 -2.71 -4.29
C THR A 82 23.13 -3.16 -3.49
N TRP A 83 23.15 -4.42 -3.04
CA TRP A 83 22.14 -4.92 -2.09
C TRP A 83 22.16 -4.15 -0.76
N ASP A 84 23.35 -3.76 -0.30
CA ASP A 84 23.50 -3.01 0.95
C ASP A 84 22.94 -1.59 0.80
N ASP A 85 23.10 -0.96 -0.37
CA ASP A 85 22.47 0.34 -0.66
C ASP A 85 20.93 0.25 -0.59
N LEU A 86 20.35 -0.86 -1.07
CA LEU A 86 18.92 -1.10 -0.95
C LEU A 86 18.49 -1.25 0.51
N VAL A 87 19.23 -2.05 1.29
CA VAL A 87 18.92 -2.25 2.72
C VAL A 87 18.90 -0.90 3.44
N SER A 88 19.95 -0.09 3.28
CA SER A 88 20.01 1.24 3.91
C SER A 88 18.90 2.19 3.42
N ALA A 89 18.56 2.15 2.13
CA ALA A 89 17.49 2.98 1.58
C ALA A 89 16.11 2.56 2.10
N VAL A 90 15.84 1.26 2.18
CA VAL A 90 14.56 0.75 2.69
C VAL A 90 14.43 1.02 4.19
N ASP A 91 15.49 0.81 4.97
CA ASP A 91 15.49 1.11 6.40
C ASP A 91 15.20 2.59 6.67
N SER A 92 15.95 3.49 6.03
CA SER A 92 15.73 4.95 6.15
C SER A 92 14.30 5.33 5.73
N THR A 93 13.82 4.81 4.60
CA THR A 93 12.47 5.12 4.09
C THR A 93 11.38 4.56 5.00
N ALA A 94 11.58 3.38 5.60
CA ALA A 94 10.63 2.78 6.52
C ALA A 94 10.40 3.73 7.70
N TYR A 95 11.47 4.22 8.33
CA TYR A 95 11.43 5.20 9.42
C TYR A 95 10.81 6.53 9.02
N ASP A 96 11.34 7.16 7.96
CA ASP A 96 10.88 8.48 7.50
C ASP A 96 9.38 8.49 7.22
N CYS A 97 8.85 7.37 6.74
CA CYS A 97 7.44 7.24 6.41
C CYS A 97 6.57 6.82 7.61
N LEU A 98 7.10 6.40 8.76
CA LEU A 98 6.28 5.93 9.89
C LEU A 98 5.34 7.03 10.40
N ALA A 99 5.86 8.23 10.68
CA ALA A 99 5.04 9.34 11.17
C ALA A 99 3.93 9.71 10.16
N GLU A 100 4.28 9.80 8.88
CA GLU A 100 3.31 10.03 7.81
C GLU A 100 2.23 8.94 7.81
N ARG A 101 2.64 7.66 7.78
CA ARG A 101 1.72 6.52 7.73
C ARG A 101 0.80 6.44 8.94
N ILE A 102 1.25 6.81 10.16
CA ILE A 102 0.41 6.87 11.37
C ILE A 102 -0.67 7.94 11.21
N GLU A 103 -0.28 9.18 10.88
CA GLU A 103 -1.23 10.28 10.69
C GLU A 103 -2.26 9.96 9.60
N HIS A 104 -1.79 9.36 8.51
CA HIS A 104 -2.63 8.99 7.38
C HIS A 104 -3.52 7.78 7.67
N ARG A 105 -3.07 6.82 8.47
CA ARG A 105 -3.90 5.70 8.92
C ARG A 105 -5.07 6.21 9.75
N ALA A 106 -4.81 7.12 10.69
CA ALA A 106 -5.87 7.76 11.48
C ALA A 106 -6.89 8.51 10.60
N ALA A 107 -6.44 9.08 9.47
CA ALA A 107 -7.29 9.74 8.50
C ALA A 107 -7.96 8.79 7.47
N THR A 108 -7.64 7.50 7.48
CA THR A 108 -8.16 6.55 6.48
C THR A 108 -9.62 6.21 6.80
N PRO A 109 -10.58 6.45 5.89
CA PRO A 109 -11.98 6.16 6.14
C PRO A 109 -12.24 4.66 6.39
N TYR A 110 -13.16 4.35 7.29
CA TYR A 110 -13.55 2.97 7.59
C TYR A 110 -13.98 2.17 6.35
N ALA A 111 -14.59 2.82 5.35
CA ALA A 111 -14.94 2.18 4.09
C ALA A 111 -13.71 1.62 3.34
N VAL A 112 -12.56 2.29 3.42
CA VAL A 112 -11.30 1.81 2.82
C VAL A 112 -10.76 0.60 3.61
N ILE A 113 -10.82 0.65 4.95
CA ILE A 113 -10.43 -0.48 5.81
C ILE A 113 -11.27 -1.72 5.47
N ARG A 114 -12.59 -1.57 5.38
CA ARG A 114 -13.50 -2.65 4.97
C ARG A 114 -13.22 -3.18 3.56
N MET A 115 -12.81 -2.32 2.65
CA MET A 115 -12.42 -2.73 1.30
C MET A 115 -11.17 -3.61 1.32
N ARG A 116 -10.16 -3.25 2.14
CA ARG A 116 -8.94 -4.05 2.33
C ARG A 116 -9.28 -5.45 2.84
N GLU A 117 -10.03 -5.55 3.95
CA GLU A 117 -10.48 -6.83 4.52
C GLU A 117 -11.22 -7.68 3.48
N ARG A 118 -12.18 -7.07 2.77
CA ARG A 118 -12.99 -7.81 1.81
C ARG A 118 -12.18 -8.30 0.61
N LEU A 119 -11.18 -7.54 0.16
CA LEU A 119 -10.28 -8.00 -0.90
C LEU A 119 -9.42 -9.17 -0.43
N GLU A 120 -8.91 -9.12 0.81
CA GLU A 120 -8.15 -10.20 1.43
C GLU A 120 -8.99 -11.49 1.52
N GLU A 121 -10.26 -11.39 1.94
CA GLU A 121 -11.22 -12.51 1.95
C GLU A 121 -11.48 -13.06 0.53
N LEU A 122 -11.49 -12.21 -0.50
CA LEU A 122 -11.73 -12.58 -1.90
C LEU A 122 -10.47 -13.10 -2.63
N GLY A 123 -9.40 -13.38 -1.89
CA GLY A 123 -8.18 -13.97 -2.42
C GLY A 123 -7.28 -12.98 -3.14
N PHE A 124 -7.40 -11.68 -2.84
CA PHE A 124 -6.36 -10.72 -3.17
C PHE A 124 -5.42 -10.57 -1.98
N SER A 125 -4.16 -10.23 -2.22
CA SER A 125 -3.23 -9.85 -1.14
C SER A 125 -2.57 -8.53 -1.48
N MET A 126 -2.50 -7.64 -0.50
CA MET A 126 -1.74 -6.39 -0.63
C MET A 126 -0.26 -6.74 -0.88
N THR A 127 0.35 -6.12 -1.88
CA THR A 127 1.74 -6.42 -2.27
C THR A 127 2.67 -5.22 -2.10
N THR A 128 2.12 -4.01 -2.00
CA THR A 128 2.87 -2.78 -1.71
C THR A 128 2.33 -2.18 -0.43
N ALA A 129 3.20 -1.57 0.38
CA ALA A 129 2.74 -0.77 1.50
C ALA A 129 1.83 0.40 1.00
N PRO A 130 0.76 0.79 1.71
CA PRO A 130 -0.09 1.88 1.30
C PRO A 130 0.74 3.16 1.10
N SER A 131 0.63 3.76 -0.09
CA SER A 131 1.34 5.00 -0.43
C SER A 131 0.39 6.17 -0.29
N TYR A 132 0.67 7.03 0.68
CA TYR A 132 -0.10 8.23 0.95
C TYR A 132 0.55 9.42 0.25
N ARG A 133 -0.25 10.24 -0.44
CA ARG A 133 0.29 11.38 -1.19
C ARG A 133 -0.76 12.46 -1.45
N ARG A 134 -0.29 13.66 -1.79
CA ARG A 134 -1.14 14.72 -2.35
C ARG A 134 -1.20 14.59 -3.88
N ARG A 135 -2.40 14.47 -4.41
CA ARG A 135 -2.68 14.56 -5.84
C ARG A 135 -3.17 15.97 -6.15
N TYR A 136 -2.39 16.72 -6.92
CA TYR A 136 -2.79 18.02 -7.44
C TYR A 136 -3.81 17.86 -8.56
N LEU A 137 -4.84 18.71 -8.58
CA LEU A 137 -5.89 18.66 -9.61
C LEU A 137 -5.33 18.98 -11.01
N PHE A 138 -4.28 19.79 -11.07
CA PHE A 138 -3.58 20.17 -12.28
C PHE A 138 -2.15 19.62 -12.25
N PRO A 139 -1.78 18.72 -13.19
CA PRO A 139 -0.41 18.21 -13.30
C PRO A 139 0.60 19.36 -13.41
N GLY A 140 1.71 19.30 -12.66
CA GLY A 140 2.75 20.32 -12.64
C GLY A 140 2.46 21.56 -11.79
N HIS A 141 1.24 21.70 -11.26
CA HIS A 141 0.85 22.84 -10.42
C HIS A 141 0.96 22.49 -8.93
N TYR A 142 2.19 22.39 -8.42
CA TYR A 142 2.50 21.99 -7.03
C TYR A 142 2.06 23.00 -5.94
N GLN A 143 1.53 24.15 -6.36
CA GLN A 143 0.92 25.16 -5.49
C GLN A 143 -0.61 25.22 -5.60
N GLY A 144 -1.20 24.39 -6.47
CA GLY A 144 -2.64 24.36 -6.72
C GLY A 144 -3.43 23.52 -5.70
N PRO A 145 -4.76 23.50 -5.83
CA PRO A 145 -5.62 22.63 -5.02
C PRO A 145 -5.19 21.17 -5.17
N SER A 146 -5.08 20.49 -4.03
CA SER A 146 -4.69 19.08 -3.96
C SER A 146 -5.67 18.28 -3.11
N VAL A 147 -5.79 17.00 -3.43
CA VAL A 147 -6.56 16.03 -2.66
C VAL A 147 -5.59 14.99 -2.11
N ARG A 148 -5.63 14.72 -0.82
CA ARG A 148 -4.89 13.59 -0.25
C ARG A 148 -5.48 12.30 -0.80
N GLU A 149 -4.64 11.38 -1.21
CA GLU A 149 -5.07 10.04 -1.65
C GLU A 149 -4.19 8.97 -1.01
N VAL A 150 -4.77 7.79 -0.82
CA VAL A 150 -4.03 6.56 -0.56
C VAL A 150 -4.05 5.70 -1.81
N ARG A 151 -2.88 5.22 -2.22
CA ARG A 151 -2.71 4.27 -3.32
C ARG A 151 -2.28 2.93 -2.75
N GLU A 152 -2.91 1.88 -3.24
CA GLU A 152 -2.68 0.52 -2.80
C GLU A 152 -2.64 -0.40 -4.01
N THR A 153 -1.84 -1.45 -3.93
CA THR A 153 -1.74 -2.47 -4.96
C THR A 153 -1.92 -3.84 -4.33
N TYR A 154 -2.77 -4.64 -4.96
CA TYR A 154 -3.06 -6.00 -4.59
C TYR A 154 -2.76 -6.92 -5.77
N ILE A 155 -2.44 -8.16 -5.47
CA ILE A 155 -2.31 -9.25 -6.43
C ILE A 155 -3.43 -10.25 -6.22
N ASP A 156 -3.83 -10.93 -7.29
CA ASP A 156 -4.62 -12.14 -7.14
C ASP A 156 -3.76 -13.31 -6.64
N ARG A 157 -4.15 -13.96 -5.54
CA ARG A 157 -3.34 -15.04 -4.94
C ARG A 157 -3.21 -16.26 -5.85
N ALA A 158 -4.24 -16.57 -6.64
CA ALA A 158 -4.18 -17.69 -7.57
C ALA A 158 -3.37 -17.32 -8.82
N HIS A 159 -3.38 -16.05 -9.21
CA HIS A 159 -2.84 -15.53 -10.47
C HIS A 159 -2.03 -14.24 -10.26
N PRO A 160 -0.81 -14.33 -9.71
CA PRO A 160 -0.03 -13.17 -9.28
C PRO A 160 0.30 -12.14 -10.36
N GLN A 161 0.19 -12.50 -11.65
CA GLN A 161 0.31 -11.58 -12.78
C GLN A 161 -0.84 -10.57 -12.84
N VAL A 162 -2.00 -10.88 -12.25
CA VAL A 162 -3.15 -9.99 -12.17
C VAL A 162 -3.01 -9.10 -10.95
N ARG A 163 -2.99 -7.79 -11.20
CA ARG A 163 -2.86 -6.76 -10.17
C ARG A 163 -4.11 -5.89 -10.14
N VAL A 164 -4.52 -5.51 -8.94
CA VAL A 164 -5.58 -4.54 -8.67
C VAL A 164 -4.96 -3.35 -7.96
N MET A 165 -5.01 -2.19 -8.59
CA MET A 165 -4.59 -0.92 -8.01
C MET A 165 -5.81 -0.13 -7.59
N LEU A 166 -5.79 0.35 -6.36
CA LEU A 166 -6.79 1.27 -5.82
C LEU A 166 -6.17 2.62 -5.56
N LYS A 167 -6.90 3.69 -5.85
CA LYS A 167 -6.58 5.04 -5.40
C LYS A 167 -7.81 5.63 -4.73
N HIS A 168 -7.74 5.85 -3.42
CA HIS A 168 -8.85 6.38 -2.64
C HIS A 168 -8.55 7.80 -2.21
N PRO A 169 -9.41 8.79 -2.54
CA PRO A 169 -9.28 10.12 -1.97
C PRO A 169 -9.60 10.07 -0.47
N LEU A 170 -8.77 10.77 0.31
CA LEU A 170 -8.92 10.96 1.74
C LEU A 170 -9.54 12.35 1.95
N PRO A 171 -10.84 12.45 2.25
CA PRO A 171 -11.50 13.73 2.41
C PRO A 171 -10.93 14.49 3.62
N GLU A 172 -10.68 15.79 3.46
CA GLU A 172 -10.37 16.69 4.57
C GLU A 172 -11.69 17.15 5.24
N LYS A 173 -11.64 17.67 6.48
CA LYS A 173 -12.84 17.98 7.28
C LYS A 173 -13.89 18.77 6.48
N GLY A 174 -15.10 18.21 6.41
CA GLY A 174 -16.26 18.83 5.72
C GLY A 174 -16.34 18.59 4.20
N GLN A 175 -15.34 17.92 3.59
CA GLN A 175 -15.36 17.62 2.16
C GLN A 175 -16.05 16.28 1.87
N ARG A 176 -16.75 16.19 0.74
CA ARG A 176 -17.28 14.92 0.24
C ARG A 176 -16.13 14.11 -0.38
N PRO A 177 -16.06 12.79 -0.13
CA PRO A 177 -15.05 11.94 -0.75
C PRO A 177 -15.23 11.96 -2.27
N GLY A 178 -14.14 12.24 -3.00
CA GLY A 178 -14.10 12.11 -4.45
C GLY A 178 -14.24 10.65 -4.91
N PRO A 179 -14.28 10.41 -6.23
CA PRO A 179 -14.30 9.04 -6.74
C PRO A 179 -12.94 8.37 -6.49
N SER A 180 -13.00 7.13 -6.00
CA SER A 180 -11.85 6.22 -5.98
C SER A 180 -11.60 5.68 -7.39
N LEU A 181 -10.34 5.50 -7.78
CA LEU A 181 -9.99 4.82 -9.03
C LEU A 181 -9.62 3.37 -8.75
N ILE A 182 -10.30 2.45 -9.43
CA ILE A 182 -10.00 1.02 -9.42
C ILE A 182 -9.39 0.69 -10.79
N LYS A 183 -8.23 0.03 -10.82
CA LYS A 183 -7.56 -0.42 -12.05
C LYS A 183 -7.12 -1.86 -11.91
N ILE A 184 -7.46 -2.69 -12.89
CA ILE A 184 -7.03 -4.08 -13.04
C ILE A 184 -6.03 -4.14 -14.19
N THR A 185 -4.92 -4.83 -13.95
CA THR A 185 -3.90 -5.13 -14.96
C THR A 185 -3.55 -6.62 -14.95
N ASP A 186 -3.10 -7.13 -16.08
CA ASP A 186 -2.63 -8.51 -16.26
C ASP A 186 -1.33 -8.46 -17.07
N HIS A 187 -0.22 -8.99 -16.52
CA HIS A 187 1.13 -8.81 -17.08
C HIS A 187 1.43 -7.33 -17.42
N ASP A 188 1.10 -6.43 -16.49
CA ASP A 188 1.23 -4.97 -16.61
C ASP A 188 0.41 -4.30 -17.74
N ARG A 189 -0.39 -5.07 -18.48
CA ARG A 189 -1.32 -4.56 -19.48
C ARG A 189 -2.64 -4.18 -18.82
N HIS A 190 -3.22 -3.08 -19.27
CA HIS A 190 -4.52 -2.64 -18.76
C HIS A 190 -5.63 -3.60 -19.18
N VAL A 191 -6.40 -4.08 -18.20
CA VAL A 191 -7.58 -4.93 -18.43
C VAL A 191 -8.85 -4.09 -18.29
N LYS A 192 -9.00 -3.42 -17.15
CA LYS A 192 -10.19 -2.62 -16.85
C LYS A 192 -9.87 -1.57 -15.81
N GLY A 193 -10.56 -0.44 -15.84
CA GLY A 193 -10.54 0.50 -14.74
C GLY A 193 -11.81 1.33 -14.73
N TRP A 194 -12.22 1.78 -13.55
CA TRP A 194 -13.36 2.66 -13.41
C TRP A 194 -13.24 3.53 -12.17
N PRO A 195 -13.74 4.77 -12.23
CA PRO A 195 -13.95 5.58 -11.04
C PRO A 195 -15.22 5.10 -10.30
N LYS A 196 -15.17 5.10 -8.96
CA LYS A 196 -16.34 4.85 -8.12
C LYS A 196 -16.24 5.60 -6.80
N THR A 197 -17.30 6.31 -6.42
CA THR A 197 -17.42 6.84 -5.07
C THR A 197 -17.69 5.71 -4.09
N VAL A 198 -16.89 5.60 -3.04
CA VAL A 198 -17.01 4.57 -1.99
C VAL A 198 -17.28 5.28 -0.65
N PRO A 199 -18.52 5.75 -0.42
CA PRO A 199 -18.82 6.61 0.73
C PRO A 199 -18.99 5.85 2.05
N HIS A 200 -19.25 4.54 2.00
CA HIS A 200 -19.50 3.71 3.18
C HIS A 200 -19.15 2.23 2.91
N GLN A 201 -19.12 1.43 3.97
CA GLN A 201 -18.70 0.03 3.97
C GLN A 201 -19.49 -0.88 3.02
N PHE A 202 -20.82 -0.69 2.89
CA PHE A 202 -21.60 -1.52 1.96
C PHE A 202 -21.17 -1.32 0.50
N THR A 203 -20.86 -0.08 0.11
CA THR A 203 -20.34 0.20 -1.24
C THR A 203 -18.94 -0.37 -1.41
N ALA A 204 -18.09 -0.29 -0.38
CA ALA A 204 -16.77 -0.89 -0.39
C ALA A 204 -16.81 -2.40 -0.64
N ASN A 205 -17.65 -3.12 0.12
CA ASN A 205 -17.84 -4.57 -0.04
C ASN A 205 -18.36 -4.91 -1.44
N ALA A 206 -19.37 -4.19 -1.93
CA ALA A 206 -19.92 -4.40 -3.26
C ALA A 206 -18.86 -4.16 -4.36
N GLN A 207 -17.99 -3.16 -4.20
CA GLN A 207 -16.90 -2.93 -5.14
C GLN A 207 -15.82 -4.01 -5.09
N ALA A 208 -15.48 -4.52 -3.91
CA ALA A 208 -14.54 -5.63 -3.78
C ALA A 208 -15.07 -6.90 -4.48
N CYS A 209 -16.35 -7.24 -4.29
CA CYS A 209 -16.99 -8.34 -5.03
C CYS A 209 -16.98 -8.08 -6.54
N LEU A 210 -17.31 -6.86 -6.99
CA LEU A 210 -17.26 -6.52 -8.41
C LEU A 210 -15.85 -6.63 -8.99
N ILE A 211 -14.81 -6.24 -8.25
CA ILE A 211 -13.41 -6.46 -8.65
C ILE A 211 -13.17 -7.96 -8.90
N ARG A 212 -13.58 -8.81 -7.95
CA ARG A 212 -13.42 -10.26 -8.08
C ARG A 212 -14.11 -10.80 -9.33
N ASP A 213 -15.37 -10.42 -9.56
CA ASP A 213 -16.15 -10.85 -10.72
C ASP A 213 -15.48 -10.43 -12.03
N ARG A 214 -14.94 -9.20 -12.08
CA ARG A 214 -14.24 -8.67 -13.27
C ARG A 214 -12.95 -9.43 -13.56
N VAL A 215 -12.18 -9.77 -12.54
CA VAL A 215 -10.99 -10.60 -12.70
C VAL A 215 -11.37 -12.01 -13.15
N ASN A 216 -12.36 -12.66 -12.53
CA ASN A 216 -12.80 -14.00 -12.90
C ASN A 216 -13.29 -14.04 -14.36
N ALA A 217 -14.09 -13.05 -14.77
CA ALA A 217 -14.56 -12.93 -16.14
C ALA A 217 -13.41 -12.68 -17.13
N HIS A 218 -12.36 -11.95 -16.74
CA HIS A 218 -11.16 -11.76 -17.56
C HIS A 218 -10.40 -13.08 -17.73
N LEU A 219 -10.09 -13.75 -16.63
CA LEU A 219 -9.37 -15.03 -16.63
C LEU A 219 -10.09 -16.12 -17.41
N ALA A 220 -11.42 -16.18 -17.33
CA ALA A 220 -12.22 -17.12 -18.12
C ALA A 220 -12.11 -16.89 -19.63
N ARG A 221 -11.87 -15.64 -20.08
CA ARG A 221 -11.70 -15.30 -21.49
C ARG A 221 -10.29 -15.53 -22.01
N THR A 222 -9.28 -15.40 -21.15
CA THR A 222 -7.86 -15.47 -21.56
C THR A 222 -7.22 -16.83 -21.32
N ARG A 223 -7.93 -17.77 -20.68
CA ARG A 223 -7.51 -19.16 -20.47
C ARG A 223 -8.16 -20.19 -21.39
N ALA A 224 -9.13 -19.77 -22.19
CA ALA A 224 -9.60 -20.53 -23.32
C ALA A 224 -8.60 -20.36 -24.48
#